data_AF-A0A6P7X306-F1
#
_entry.id   AF-A0A6P7X306-F1
#
_cell.length_a   1.000
_cell.length_b   1.000
_cell.length_c   1.000
_cell.angle_alpha   90.00
_cell.angle_beta   90.00
_cell.angle_gamma   90.00
#
_symmetry.space_group_name_H-M   'P 1'
#
loop_
_entity.id
_entity.type
_entity.pdbx_description
1 polymer ?
#
loop_
_entity_poly.entity_id
_entity_poly.type
_entity_poly.pdbx_seq_one_letter_code
_entity_poly.pdbx_strand_id
1 'polypeptide(L)'
;MGTRDYDKMEVAEELEEEGMEIAALAQTKENASDKTEELKKKLAFYSMFGLPLLSRDLRMFWEIREGNETSIRLESSWRDIVKGHESISRKNSHQQEAIWELLCTELSYMKKLRIITDLFICGLLNLHSSGFLNEVCVSSSTAKVG
;
A
#
# COMPACT_ATOMS: atom_id res chain seq x y z
N MET A 1 38.67 8.29 56.11
CA MET A 1 38.73 7.49 54.86
C MET A 1 37.56 6.52 54.91
N GLY A 2 36.35 6.81 54.46
CA GLY A 2 35.89 7.81 53.49
C GLY A 2 35.32 7.18 52.21
N THR A 3 35.49 5.87 51.99
CA THR A 3 35.25 5.26 50.67
C THR A 3 34.07 4.27 50.61
N ARG A 4 33.50 3.86 51.75
CA ARG A 4 32.58 2.71 51.81
C ARG A 4 31.09 3.06 51.73
N ASP A 5 30.73 4.32 51.96
CA ASP A 5 29.35 4.81 51.79
C ASP A 5 29.05 5.29 50.36
N TYR A 6 30.08 5.71 49.62
CA TYR A 6 29.94 6.10 48.21
C TYR A 6 29.61 4.88 47.33
N ASP A 7 30.30 3.74 47.51
CA ASP A 7 30.03 2.50 46.76
C ASP A 7 28.59 1.97 46.94
N LYS A 8 28.00 2.12 48.13
CA LYS A 8 26.62 1.66 48.38
C LYS A 8 25.59 2.57 47.74
N MET A 9 25.87 3.87 47.69
CA MET A 9 24.99 4.85 47.07
C MET A 9 25.02 4.70 45.54
N GLU A 10 26.20 4.47 44.97
CA GLU A 10 26.39 4.20 43.54
C GLU A 10 25.68 2.91 43.10
N VAL A 11 25.83 1.81 43.85
CA VAL A 11 25.11 0.56 43.57
C VAL A 11 23.58 0.72 43.72
N ALA A 12 23.10 1.55 44.65
CA ALA A 12 21.67 1.79 44.79
C ALA A 12 21.11 2.62 43.62
N GLU A 13 21.89 3.58 43.12
CA GLU A 13 21.53 4.44 41.98
C GLU A 13 21.52 3.63 40.67
N GLU A 14 22.51 2.76 40.45
CA GLU A 14 22.54 1.82 39.30
C GLU A 14 21.32 0.88 39.29
N LEU A 15 20.94 0.32 40.45
CA LEU A 15 19.78 -0.58 40.55
C LEU A 15 18.45 0.16 40.31
N GLU A 16 18.37 1.45 40.65
CA GLU A 16 17.20 2.28 40.39
C GLU A 16 17.10 2.65 38.89
N GLU A 17 18.22 2.97 38.25
CA GLU A 17 18.29 3.16 36.79
C GLU A 17 17.92 1.89 36.01
N GLU A 18 18.46 0.72 36.38
CA GLU A 18 18.10 -0.57 35.75
C GLU A 18 16.60 -0.87 35.92
N GLY A 19 16.02 -0.58 37.09
CA GLY A 19 14.60 -0.73 37.36
C GLY A 19 13.72 0.16 36.46
N MET A 20 14.12 1.42 36.25
CA MET A 20 13.43 2.34 35.35
C MET A 20 13.53 1.90 33.88
N GLU A 21 14.69 1.39 33.45
CA GLU A 21 14.88 0.90 32.08
C GLU A 21 14.01 -0.33 31.80
N ILE A 22 13.93 -1.28 32.72
CA ILE A 22 13.06 -2.46 32.61
C ILE A 22 11.58 -2.03 32.50
N ALA A 23 11.14 -1.05 33.29
CA ALA A 23 9.77 -0.54 33.24
C ALA A 23 9.47 0.14 31.88
N ALA A 24 10.41 0.94 31.35
CA ALA A 24 10.27 1.57 30.03
C ALA A 24 10.20 0.52 28.89
N LEU A 25 11.03 -0.54 28.98
CA LEU A 25 10.99 -1.65 28.03
C LEU A 25 9.68 -2.46 28.10
N ALA A 26 9.10 -2.62 29.30
CA ALA A 26 7.80 -3.25 29.45
C ALA A 26 6.67 -2.39 28.83
N GLN A 27 6.65 -1.09 29.11
CA GLN A 27 5.64 -0.17 28.58
C GLN A 27 5.70 -0.05 27.05
N THR A 28 6.90 -0.02 26.48
CA THR A 28 7.07 0.01 25.01
C THR A 28 6.57 -1.27 24.35
N LYS A 29 6.80 -2.44 24.96
CA LYS A 29 6.24 -3.72 24.49
C LYS A 29 4.72 -3.76 24.59
N GLU A 30 4.14 -3.29 25.69
CA GLU A 30 2.69 -3.22 25.87
C GLU A 30 2.04 -2.31 24.82
N ASN A 31 2.58 -1.10 24.64
CA ASN A 31 2.11 -0.16 23.61
C ASN A 31 2.21 -0.74 22.18
N ALA A 32 3.25 -1.54 21.88
CA ALA A 32 3.39 -2.20 20.59
C ALA A 32 2.33 -3.30 20.39
N SER A 33 2.02 -4.05 21.46
CA SER A 33 0.93 -5.04 21.46
C SER A 33 -0.42 -4.38 21.20
N ASP A 34 -0.72 -3.27 21.88
CA ASP A 34 -1.96 -2.53 21.72
C ASP A 34 -2.13 -1.97 20.30
N LYS A 35 -1.08 -1.34 19.76
CA LYS A 35 -1.08 -0.87 18.37
C LYS A 35 -1.31 -2.00 17.37
N THR A 36 -0.75 -3.19 17.62
CA THR A 36 -0.96 -4.36 16.75
C THR A 36 -2.42 -4.82 16.76
N GLU A 37 -3.07 -4.78 17.92
CA GLU A 37 -4.48 -5.13 18.07
C GLU A 37 -5.40 -4.10 17.41
N GLU A 38 -5.10 -2.81 17.54
CA GLU A 38 -5.82 -1.75 16.82
C GLU A 38 -5.69 -1.89 15.30
N LEU A 39 -4.49 -2.22 14.81
CA LEU A 39 -4.26 -2.47 13.39
C LEU A 39 -5.11 -3.64 12.88
N LYS A 40 -5.15 -4.76 13.62
CA LYS A 40 -6.00 -5.92 13.25
C LYS A 40 -7.47 -5.55 13.16
N LYS A 41 -7.98 -4.78 14.13
CA LYS A 41 -9.37 -4.29 14.11
C LYS A 41 -9.63 -3.42 12.88
N LYS A 42 -8.68 -2.55 12.52
CA LYS A 42 -8.76 -1.70 11.32
C LYS A 42 -8.78 -2.51 10.02
N LEU A 43 -7.91 -3.50 9.90
CA LEU A 43 -7.85 -4.39 8.74
C LEU A 43 -9.12 -5.24 8.63
N ALA A 44 -9.66 -5.73 9.75
CA ALA A 44 -10.94 -6.43 9.78
C ALA A 44 -12.09 -5.51 9.31
N PHE A 45 -12.08 -4.24 9.74
CA PHE A 45 -13.02 -3.24 9.25
C PHE A 45 -12.93 -3.05 7.73
N TYR A 46 -11.72 -2.91 7.17
CA TYR A 46 -11.54 -2.80 5.72
C TYR A 46 -11.96 -4.05 4.95
N SER A 47 -11.72 -5.24 5.52
CA SER A 47 -12.18 -6.49 4.92
C SER A 47 -13.72 -6.57 4.86
N MET A 48 -14.40 -6.10 5.91
CA MET A 48 -15.86 -6.18 6.02
C MET A 48 -16.61 -5.09 5.26
N PHE A 49 -16.08 -3.87 5.22
CA PHE A 49 -16.76 -2.69 4.65
C PHE A 49 -16.08 -2.14 3.40
N GLY A 50 -14.94 -2.69 2.99
CA GLY A 50 -14.11 -2.12 1.95
C GLY A 50 -13.23 -0.98 2.46
N LEU A 51 -12.37 -0.46 1.57
CA LEU A 51 -11.50 0.65 1.89
C LEU A 51 -12.26 1.99 1.84
N PRO A 52 -12.00 2.91 2.79
CA PRO A 52 -12.49 4.27 2.70
C PRO A 52 -11.95 4.97 1.45
N LEU A 53 -12.76 5.87 0.88
CA LEU A 53 -12.34 6.70 -0.24
C LEU A 53 -11.27 7.69 0.23
N LEU A 54 -10.16 7.76 -0.50
CA LEU A 54 -9.10 8.74 -0.24
C LEU A 54 -9.59 10.17 -0.53
N SER A 55 -8.87 11.21 -0.09
CA SER A 55 -9.13 12.59 -0.53
C SER A 55 -8.86 12.74 -2.03
N ARG A 56 -9.52 13.72 -2.69
CA ARG A 56 -9.34 13.98 -4.12
C ARG A 56 -7.86 14.25 -4.47
N ASP A 57 -7.16 15.00 -3.64
CA ASP A 57 -5.75 15.36 -3.87
C ASP A 57 -4.84 14.15 -3.84
N LEU A 58 -5.03 13.24 -2.87
CA LEU A 58 -4.27 11.98 -2.81
C LEU A 58 -4.59 11.08 -4.00
N ARG A 59 -5.85 10.99 -4.41
CA ARG A 59 -6.21 10.22 -5.60
C ARG A 59 -5.54 10.77 -6.86
N MET A 60 -5.52 12.09 -7.04
CA MET A 60 -4.84 12.70 -8.19
C MET A 60 -3.32 12.51 -8.13
N PHE A 61 -2.70 12.71 -6.96
CA PHE A 61 -1.27 12.52 -6.77
C PHE A 61 -0.80 11.09 -7.08
N TRP A 62 -1.57 10.10 -6.66
CA TRP A 62 -1.28 8.67 -6.92
C TRP A 62 -1.93 8.14 -8.19
N GLU A 63 -2.52 9.00 -9.03
CA GLU A 63 -3.23 8.64 -10.26
C GLU A 63 -4.29 7.53 -10.08
N ILE A 64 -4.91 7.47 -8.91
CA ILE A 64 -5.97 6.52 -8.57
C ILE A 64 -7.25 6.98 -9.26
N ARG A 65 -7.57 6.34 -10.38
CA ARG A 65 -8.71 6.70 -11.22
C ARG A 65 -10.02 6.21 -10.61
N GLU A 66 -11.08 6.99 -10.77
CA GLU A 66 -12.43 6.63 -10.32
C GLU A 66 -13.28 6.10 -11.49
N GLY A 67 -14.08 5.06 -11.22
CA GLY A 67 -15.09 4.57 -12.15
C GLY A 67 -14.55 4.07 -13.50
N ASN A 68 -15.26 4.40 -14.58
CA ASN A 68 -15.05 3.84 -15.93
C ASN A 68 -13.82 4.43 -16.66
N GLU A 69 -13.17 5.45 -16.11
CA GLU A 69 -11.97 6.10 -16.69
C GLU A 69 -10.73 5.17 -16.74
N THR A 70 -10.83 4.02 -16.07
CA THR A 70 -9.82 2.94 -16.08
C THR A 70 -10.02 1.92 -17.19
N SER A 71 -11.22 1.85 -17.79
CA SER A 71 -11.54 0.77 -18.71
C SER A 71 -11.11 1.15 -20.13
N ILE A 72 -9.86 0.85 -20.47
CA ILE A 72 -9.54 0.58 -21.87
C ILE A 72 -10.46 -0.59 -22.27
N ARG A 73 -11.31 -0.36 -23.27
CA ARG A 73 -12.23 -1.34 -23.81
C ARG A 73 -11.78 -1.66 -25.22
N LEU A 74 -11.58 -2.95 -25.48
CA LEU A 74 -11.46 -3.46 -26.83
C LEU A 74 -12.86 -3.81 -27.32
N GLU A 75 -12.99 -3.86 -28.64
CA GLU A 75 -14.13 -4.40 -29.36
C GLU A 75 -14.32 -5.89 -29.04
N SER A 76 -15.36 -6.51 -29.61
CA SER A 76 -15.57 -7.96 -29.47
C SER A 76 -14.61 -8.78 -30.32
N SER A 77 -14.26 -8.27 -31.51
CA SER A 77 -13.39 -8.94 -32.47
C SER A 77 -12.49 -7.95 -33.19
N TRP A 78 -11.31 -8.40 -33.61
CA TRP A 78 -10.45 -7.64 -34.52
C TRP A 78 -11.17 -7.30 -35.84
N ARG A 79 -12.18 -8.09 -36.23
CA ARG A 79 -13.03 -7.86 -37.41
C ARG A 79 -13.84 -6.56 -37.31
N ASP A 80 -14.16 -6.12 -36.10
CA ASP A 80 -14.87 -4.86 -35.85
C ASP A 80 -14.00 -3.64 -36.22
N ILE A 81 -12.67 -3.82 -36.23
CA ILE A 81 -11.68 -2.78 -36.54
C ILE A 81 -11.23 -2.86 -38.00
N VAL A 82 -11.00 -4.07 -38.52
CA VAL A 82 -10.41 -4.29 -39.84
C VAL A 82 -11.48 -4.34 -40.93
N LYS A 83 -11.58 -3.25 -41.70
CA LYS A 83 -12.45 -3.19 -42.88
C LYS A 83 -12.00 -4.18 -43.96
N GLY A 84 -12.95 -4.83 -44.63
CA GLY A 84 -12.64 -5.78 -45.71
C GLY A 84 -12.01 -7.09 -45.24
N HIS A 85 -12.17 -7.45 -43.95
CA HIS A 85 -11.64 -8.69 -43.37
C HIS A 85 -12.05 -9.97 -44.13
N GLU A 86 -13.16 -9.92 -44.87
CA GLU A 86 -13.66 -10.98 -45.78
C GLU A 86 -12.62 -11.40 -46.84
N SER A 87 -11.78 -10.46 -47.30
CA SER A 87 -10.78 -10.71 -48.34
C SER A 87 -9.44 -11.23 -47.81
N ILE A 88 -9.28 -11.35 -46.49
CA ILE A 88 -8.04 -11.78 -45.86
C ILE A 88 -7.89 -13.31 -46.00
N SER A 89 -6.67 -13.76 -46.30
CA SER A 89 -6.39 -15.20 -46.40
C SER A 89 -6.65 -15.91 -45.07
N ARG A 90 -7.02 -17.20 -45.12
CA ARG A 90 -7.26 -18.00 -43.91
C ARG A 90 -6.07 -17.97 -42.93
N LYS A 91 -4.84 -18.06 -43.45
CA LYS A 91 -3.61 -18.01 -42.66
C LYS A 91 -3.51 -16.68 -41.89
N ASN A 92 -3.74 -15.56 -42.56
CA ASN A 92 -3.67 -14.24 -41.93
C ASN A 92 -4.83 -14.05 -40.95
N SER A 93 -6.03 -14.55 -41.24
CA SER A 93 -7.15 -14.52 -40.29
C SER A 93 -6.83 -15.25 -38.99
N HIS A 94 -6.19 -16.42 -39.05
CA HIS A 94 -5.77 -17.13 -37.83
C HIS A 94 -4.72 -16.34 -37.04
N GLN A 95 -3.78 -15.68 -37.74
CA GLN A 95 -2.79 -14.83 -37.08
C GLN A 95 -3.44 -13.62 -36.40
N GLN A 96 -4.42 -12.97 -37.03
CA GLN A 96 -5.15 -11.88 -36.43
C GLN A 96 -5.92 -12.33 -35.19
N GLU A 97 -6.53 -13.52 -35.23
CA GLU A 97 -7.22 -14.08 -34.06
C GLU A 97 -6.24 -14.31 -32.89
N ALA A 98 -5.06 -14.89 -33.15
CA ALA A 98 -4.06 -15.10 -32.11
C ALA A 98 -3.54 -13.78 -31.51
N ILE A 99 -3.32 -12.75 -32.34
CA ILE A 99 -2.94 -11.41 -31.86
C ILE A 99 -4.08 -10.79 -31.06
N TRP A 100 -5.32 -10.95 -31.51
CA TRP A 100 -6.49 -10.43 -30.83
C TRP A 100 -6.68 -11.05 -29.44
N GLU A 101 -6.56 -12.38 -29.35
CA GLU A 101 -6.58 -13.10 -28.07
C GLU A 101 -5.46 -12.61 -27.14
N LEU A 102 -4.24 -12.42 -27.66
CA LEU A 102 -3.12 -11.86 -26.89
C LEU A 102 -3.44 -10.45 -26.36
N LEU A 103 -4.01 -9.56 -27.18
CA LEU A 103 -4.39 -8.22 -26.73
C LEU A 103 -5.48 -8.26 -25.66
N CYS A 104 -6.46 -9.16 -25.81
CA CYS A 104 -7.53 -9.33 -24.83
C CYS A 104 -6.99 -9.83 -23.48
N THR A 105 -6.06 -10.79 -23.49
CA THR A 105 -5.44 -11.30 -22.27
C THR A 105 -4.52 -10.28 -21.61
N GLU A 106 -3.69 -9.59 -22.38
CA GLU A 106 -2.81 -8.52 -21.88
C GLU A 106 -3.62 -7.37 -21.27
N LEU A 107 -4.68 -6.91 -21.93
CA LEU A 107 -5.55 -5.87 -21.37
C LEU A 107 -6.20 -6.34 -20.06
N SER A 108 -6.65 -7.60 -20.01
CA SER A 108 -7.22 -8.18 -18.79
C SER A 108 -6.19 -8.26 -17.67
N TYR A 109 -4.93 -8.58 -18.01
CA TYR A 109 -3.81 -8.61 -17.08
C TYR A 109 -3.48 -7.21 -16.55
N MET A 110 -3.36 -6.21 -17.43
CA MET A 110 -3.15 -4.81 -17.05
C MET A 110 -4.24 -4.28 -16.12
N LYS A 111 -5.51 -4.63 -16.37
CA LYS A 111 -6.64 -4.29 -15.49
C LYS A 111 -6.49 -4.89 -14.10
N LYS A 112 -6.09 -6.16 -14.01
CA LYS A 112 -5.82 -6.84 -12.72
C LYS A 112 -4.68 -6.17 -11.97
N LEU A 113 -3.56 -5.88 -12.66
CA LEU A 113 -2.43 -5.17 -12.06
C LEU A 113 -2.87 -3.83 -11.48
N ARG A 114 -3.64 -3.04 -12.25
CA ARG A 114 -4.13 -1.75 -11.77
C ARG A 114 -5.03 -1.87 -10.55
N ILE A 115 -6.00 -2.79 -10.55
CA ILE A 115 -6.88 -3.03 -9.39
C ILE A 115 -6.05 -3.39 -8.15
N ILE A 116 -5.07 -4.28 -8.31
CA ILE A 116 -4.21 -4.72 -7.21
C ILE A 116 -3.39 -3.54 -6.68
N THR A 117 -2.74 -2.78 -7.57
CA THR A 117 -1.95 -1.60 -7.20
C THR A 117 -2.80 -0.53 -6.52
N ASP A 118 -3.95 -0.18 -7.07
CA ASP A 118 -4.86 0.82 -6.50
C ASP A 118 -5.36 0.38 -5.12
N LEU A 119 -5.70 -0.91 -4.96
CA LEU A 119 -6.11 -1.48 -3.67
C LEU A 119 -5.01 -1.35 -2.62
N PHE A 120 -3.77 -1.71 -2.95
CA PHE A 120 -2.65 -1.63 -2.02
C PHE A 120 -2.31 -0.19 -1.67
N ILE A 121 -2.24 0.72 -2.65
CA ILE A 121 -1.97 2.13 -2.40
C ILE A 121 -3.08 2.72 -1.51
N CYS A 122 -4.36 2.48 -1.84
CA CYS A 122 -5.48 2.95 -1.02
C CYS A 122 -5.40 2.39 0.40
N GLY A 123 -5.09 1.10 0.57
CA GLY A 123 -4.96 0.47 1.88
C GLY A 123 -3.86 1.10 2.71
N LEU A 124 -2.68 1.26 2.13
CA LEU A 124 -1.52 1.86 2.79
C LEU A 124 -1.77 3.31 3.18
N LEU A 125 -2.35 4.12 2.29
CA LEU A 125 -2.64 5.54 2.58
C LEU A 125 -3.73 5.70 3.65
N ASN A 126 -4.73 4.81 3.67
CA ASN A 126 -5.75 4.80 4.71
C ASN A 126 -5.19 4.40 6.08
N LEU A 127 -4.27 3.43 6.11
CA LEU A 127 -3.53 3.06 7.32
C LEU A 127 -2.64 4.21 7.82
N HIS A 128 -1.90 4.85 6.91
CA HIS A 128 -1.09 6.03 7.20
C HIS A 128 -1.92 7.19 7.77
N SER A 129 -3.05 7.51 7.14
CA SER A 129 -3.98 8.53 7.65
C SER A 129 -4.57 8.18 9.02
N SER A 130 -4.48 6.92 9.43
CA SER A 130 -4.95 6.42 10.72
C SER A 130 -3.84 6.29 11.77
N GLY A 131 -2.63 6.75 11.46
CA GLY A 131 -1.48 6.73 12.38
C GLY A 131 -0.66 5.43 12.36
N PHE A 132 -0.90 4.52 11.42
CA PHE A 132 -0.10 3.31 11.22
C PHE A 132 0.91 3.52 10.08
N LEU A 133 2.07 2.85 10.10
CA LEU A 133 3.08 2.92 9.04
C LEU A 133 3.73 4.31 8.84
N ASN A 134 3.69 5.19 9.86
CA ASN A 134 4.28 6.54 9.80
C ASN A 134 5.82 6.54 9.68
N GLU A 135 6.46 5.42 9.99
CA GLU A 135 7.91 5.22 9.80
C GLU A 135 8.32 5.20 8.33
N VAL A 136 7.37 4.87 7.44
CA VAL A 136 7.51 4.98 5.99
C VAL A 136 7.04 6.37 5.56
N CYS A 137 7.67 7.41 6.09
CA CYS A 137 7.45 8.76 5.57
C CYS A 137 8.08 8.82 4.17
N VAL A 138 7.28 9.06 3.13
CA VAL A 138 7.80 9.53 1.85
C VAL A 138 8.44 10.87 2.16
N SER A 139 9.77 10.87 2.29
CA SER A 139 10.55 12.06 2.56
C SER A 139 10.06 13.17 1.64
N SER A 140 9.61 14.25 2.25
CA SER A 140 9.38 15.56 1.66
C SER A 140 10.71 16.14 1.15
N SER A 141 11.33 15.46 0.19
CA SER A 141 12.43 15.97 -0.62
C SER A 141 11.88 16.60 -1.90
N THR A 142 10.86 17.45 -1.78
CA THR A 142 10.78 18.63 -2.63
C THR A 142 10.97 19.82 -1.70
N ALA A 143 12.25 20.15 -1.55
CA ALA A 143 12.71 21.34 -0.89
C ALA A 143 11.88 22.56 -1.32
N LYS A 144 11.55 23.39 -0.33
CA LYS A 144 11.25 24.80 -0.53
C LYS A 144 12.28 25.37 -1.51
N VAL A 145 11.87 25.62 -2.75
CA VAL A 145 12.59 26.51 -3.65
C VAL A 145 12.11 27.90 -3.24
N GLY A 146 12.98 28.63 -2.56
CA GLY A 146 12.84 30.07 -2.34
C GLY A 146 13.09 30.86 -3.62
#